data_AF-A0A6L7YM33-F1
#
_entry.id   AF-A0A6L7YM33-F1
#
_cell.length_a   1.000
_cell.length_b   1.000
_cell.length_c   1.000
_cell.angle_alpha   90.00
_cell.angle_beta   90.00
_cell.angle_gamma   90.00
#
_symmetry.space_group_name_H-M   'P 1'
#
loop_
_entity.id
_entity.type
_entity.pdbx_description
1 polymer ?
#
loop_
_entity_poly.entity_id
_entity_poly.type
_entity_poly.pdbx_seq_one_letter_code
_entity_poly.pdbx_strand_id
1 'polypeptide(L)'
;MSRGSKRPIFLTTEWRHLAMLNYEIDPALLEPYLPAGTELDAWNGRHYISVVGLLFLNTRLYGIPVPFHRDFEEINLRFYVRREEAGEVRRGVV
;
A
#
# COMPACT_ATOMS: atom_id res chain seq x y z
N MET A 1 27.15 -27.02 -10.09
CA MET A 1 26.02 -26.54 -9.26
C MET A 1 25.88 -25.04 -9.45
N SER A 2 24.97 -24.60 -10.32
CA SER A 2 24.71 -23.18 -10.55
C SER A 2 23.95 -22.64 -9.33
N ARG A 3 24.58 -21.78 -8.53
CA ARG A 3 23.84 -20.95 -7.57
C ARG A 3 23.07 -19.93 -8.41
N GLY A 4 21.77 -20.15 -8.57
CA GLY A 4 20.89 -19.15 -9.17
C GLY A 4 21.10 -17.83 -8.45
N SER A 5 21.51 -16.80 -9.19
CA SER A 5 21.72 -15.45 -8.66
C SER A 5 20.40 -14.97 -8.03
N LYS A 6 20.35 -14.94 -6.69
CA LYS A 6 19.19 -14.37 -5.99
C LYS A 6 19.15 -12.90 -6.33
N ARG A 7 18.03 -12.44 -6.91
CA ARG A 7 17.79 -11.01 -7.12
C ARG A 7 17.99 -10.28 -5.78
N PRO A 8 18.73 -9.17 -5.76
CA PRO A 8 18.96 -8.43 -4.52
C PRO A 8 17.63 -7.91 -3.98
N ILE A 9 17.42 -8.03 -2.67
CA ILE A 9 16.22 -7.51 -2.02
C ILE A 9 16.27 -5.98 -2.11
N PHE A 10 15.21 -5.37 -2.66
CA PHE A 10 15.14 -3.92 -2.87
C PHE A 10 15.07 -3.14 -1.56
N LEU A 11 14.10 -3.47 -0.70
CA LEU A 11 13.83 -2.78 0.56
C LEU A 11 13.74 -3.80 1.70
N THR A 12 14.47 -3.57 2.79
CA THR A 12 14.28 -4.28 4.05
C THR A 12 14.01 -3.30 5.18
N THR A 13 13.06 -3.63 6.04
CA THR A 13 12.62 -2.79 7.17
C THR A 13 11.83 -3.66 8.15
N GLU A 14 11.70 -3.19 9.39
CA GLU A 14 10.78 -3.73 10.39
C GLU A 14 9.59 -2.79 10.53
N TRP A 15 8.38 -3.34 10.55
CA TRP A 15 7.17 -2.56 10.85
C TRP A 15 6.76 -2.79 12.30
N ARG A 16 6.62 -1.70 13.06
CA ARG A 16 6.17 -1.74 14.45
C ARG A 16 4.98 -0.81 14.67
N HIS A 17 4.20 -1.12 15.72
CA HIS A 17 3.08 -0.29 16.18
C HIS A 17 2.06 0.05 15.07
N LEU A 18 1.58 -0.98 14.37
CA LEU A 18 0.57 -0.84 13.32
C LEU A 18 -0.76 -0.35 13.90
N ALA A 19 -1.27 0.75 13.36
CA ALA A 19 -2.62 1.26 13.60
C ALA A 19 -3.39 1.34 12.28
N MET A 20 -4.63 0.85 12.25
CA MET A 20 -5.49 0.89 11.08
C MET A 20 -6.88 1.40 11.47
N LEU A 21 -7.31 2.48 10.83
CA LEU A 21 -8.62 3.09 11.03
C LEU A 21 -9.33 3.13 9.69
N ASN A 22 -10.53 2.54 9.60
CA ASN A 22 -11.33 2.52 8.39
C ASN A 22 -12.60 3.34 8.60
N TYR A 23 -12.85 4.26 7.69
CA TYR A 23 -14.02 5.13 7.72
C TYR A 23 -14.83 4.93 6.46
N GLU A 24 -16.15 4.81 6.62
CA GLU A 24 -17.05 4.86 5.48
C GLU A 24 -17.03 6.26 4.88
N ILE A 25 -17.04 6.35 3.56
CA ILE A 25 -16.92 7.61 2.84
C ILE A 25 -17.86 7.64 1.63
N ASP A 26 -18.32 8.85 1.30
CA ASP A 26 -19.06 9.10 0.07
C ASP A 26 -18.15 8.84 -1.15
N PRO A 27 -18.50 7.91 -2.05
CA PRO A 27 -17.70 7.61 -3.24
C PRO A 27 -17.44 8.84 -4.12
N ALA A 28 -18.34 9.82 -4.15
CA ALA A 28 -18.18 11.04 -4.95
C ALA A 28 -16.92 11.84 -4.56
N LEU A 29 -16.44 11.70 -3.31
CA LEU A 29 -15.20 12.33 -2.85
C LEU A 29 -13.94 11.61 -3.36
N LEU A 30 -14.04 10.34 -3.77
CA LEU A 30 -12.92 9.53 -4.23
C LEU A 30 -12.78 9.51 -5.75
N GLU A 31 -13.87 9.69 -6.49
CA GLU A 31 -13.90 9.66 -7.97
C GLU A 31 -12.81 10.51 -8.64
N PRO A 32 -12.50 11.75 -8.20
CA PRO A 32 -11.46 12.57 -8.82
C PRO A 32 -10.04 12.01 -8.70
N TYR A 33 -9.82 11.07 -7.77
CA TYR A 33 -8.52 10.49 -7.47
C TYR A 33 -8.34 9.09 -8.05
N LEU A 34 -9.34 8.56 -8.77
CA LEU A 34 -9.25 7.24 -9.39
C LEU A 34 -8.14 7.18 -10.45
N PRO A 35 -7.20 6.23 -10.34
CA PRO A 35 -6.28 5.94 -11.42
C PRO A 35 -7.01 5.47 -12.68
N ALA A 36 -6.45 5.79 -13.84
CA ALA A 36 -7.00 5.39 -15.12
C ALA A 36 -7.16 3.86 -15.22
N GLY A 37 -8.34 3.42 -15.64
CA GLY A 37 -8.66 2.00 -15.80
C GLY A 37 -9.00 1.28 -14.49
N THR A 38 -9.27 2.02 -13.42
CA THR A 38 -9.76 1.46 -12.16
C THR A 38 -11.14 2.00 -11.80
N GLU A 39 -11.88 1.23 -11.01
CA GLU A 39 -13.17 1.59 -10.42
C GLU A 39 -13.07 1.51 -8.90
N LEU A 40 -13.92 2.24 -8.17
CA LEU A 40 -14.00 2.09 -6.72
C LEU A 40 -14.45 0.67 -6.35
N ASP A 41 -13.71 0.03 -5.45
CA ASP A 41 -14.13 -1.25 -4.89
C ASP A 41 -15.04 -1.00 -3.68
N ALA A 42 -16.19 -1.67 -3.66
CA ALA A 42 -17.18 -1.57 -2.60
C ALA A 42 -17.15 -2.84 -1.76
N TRP A 43 -17.17 -2.67 -0.43
CA TRP A 43 -17.35 -3.76 0.51
C TRP A 43 -18.76 -3.71 1.09
N ASN A 44 -19.59 -4.72 0.79
CA ASN A 44 -21.00 -4.76 1.17
C ASN A 44 -21.78 -3.49 0.78
N GLY A 45 -21.52 -2.96 -0.41
CA GLY A 45 -22.16 -1.74 -0.92
C GLY A 45 -21.69 -0.44 -0.27
N ARG A 46 -20.64 -0.48 0.56
CA ARG A 46 -20.04 0.69 1.22
C ARG A 46 -18.61 0.90 0.72
N HIS A 47 -18.20 2.16 0.65
CA HIS A 47 -16.85 2.56 0.29
C HIS A 47 -16.10 3.02 1.53
N TYR A 48 -14.81 2.73 1.57
CA TYR A 48 -13.98 3.00 2.73
C TYR A 48 -12.68 3.69 2.35
N ILE A 49 -12.24 4.55 3.25
CA ILE A 49 -10.89 5.10 3.31
C ILE A 49 -10.20 4.55 4.56
N SER A 50 -8.94 4.14 4.44
CA SER A 50 -8.11 3.73 5.57
C SER A 50 -7.04 4.76 5.86
N VAL A 51 -6.87 5.07 7.15
CA VAL A 51 -5.65 5.69 7.68
C VAL A 51 -4.82 4.59 8.31
N VAL A 52 -3.60 4.40 7.84
CA VAL A 52 -2.68 3.36 8.33
C VAL A 52 -1.42 4.01 8.84
N GLY A 53 -1.21 3.95 10.15
CA GLY A 53 0.02 4.39 10.79
C GLY A 53 0.95 3.21 11.06
N LEU A 54 2.23 3.35 10.75
CA LEU A 54 3.26 2.39 11.12
C LEU A 54 4.61 3.06 11.39
N LEU A 55 5.38 2.49 12.30
CA LEU A 55 6.77 2.87 12.54
C LEU A 55 7.67 1.95 11.71
N PHE A 56 8.37 2.52 10.74
CA PHE A 56 9.46 1.85 10.03
C PHE A 56 10.72 1.92 10.87
N LEU A 57 11.42 0.79 10.99
CA LEU A 57 12.74 0.72 11.64
C LEU A 57 13.74 -0.01 10.75
N ASN A 58 15.01 0.33 10.90
CA ASN A 58 16.13 -0.33 10.23
C ASN A 58 16.02 -0.36 8.70
N THR A 59 15.41 0.68 8.10
CA THR A 59 15.20 0.76 6.66
C THR A 59 16.50 0.75 5.87
N ARG A 60 16.60 -0.17 4.91
CA ARG A 60 17.74 -0.38 4.01
C ARG A 60 17.30 -0.55 2.56
N LEU A 61 18.01 0.11 1.66
CA LEU A 61 17.87 -0.07 0.21
C LEU A 61 19.03 -0.91 -0.30
N TYR A 62 18.72 -2.04 -0.93
CA TYR A 62 19.72 -3.01 -1.38
C TYR A 62 20.75 -3.38 -0.28
N GLY A 63 20.30 -3.43 0.98
CA GLY A 63 21.13 -3.71 2.17
C GLY A 63 21.85 -2.50 2.78
N ILE A 64 21.90 -1.36 2.08
CA ILE A 64 22.54 -0.12 2.54
C ILE A 64 21.55 0.67 3.41
N PRO A 65 21.91 1.05 4.66
CA PRO A 65 21.05 1.91 5.49
C PRO A 65 20.79 3.25 4.82
N VAL A 66 19.55 3.71 4.83
CA VAL A 66 19.20 5.03 4.28
C VAL A 66 19.62 6.13 5.28
N PRO A 67 20.55 7.05 4.93
CA PRO A 67 20.98 8.10 5.85
C PRO A 67 19.79 8.94 6.31
N PHE A 68 19.71 9.21 7.62
CA PHE A 68 18.66 10.03 8.26
C PHE A 68 17.21 9.52 8.15
N HIS A 69 16.96 8.41 7.45
CA HIS A 69 15.62 7.82 7.24
C HIS A 69 15.63 6.32 7.49
N ARG A 70 16.43 5.89 8.46
CA ARG A 70 16.45 4.48 8.89
C ARG A 70 15.18 4.14 9.66
N ASP A 71 14.78 5.06 10.54
CA ASP A 71 13.66 4.93 11.45
C ASP A 71 12.76 6.15 11.23
N PHE A 72 11.48 5.94 10.95
CA PHE A 72 10.51 7.02 10.71
C PHE A 72 9.07 6.52 10.83
N GLU A 73 8.16 7.42 11.19
CA GLU A 73 6.71 7.18 11.15
C GLU A 73 6.17 7.38 9.73
N GLU A 74 5.32 6.47 9.28
CA GLU A 74 4.59 6.59 8.03
C GLU A 74 3.08 6.55 8.31
N ILE A 75 2.36 7.45 7.67
CA ILE A 75 0.90 7.44 7.63
C ILE A 75 0.47 7.35 6.17
N ASN A 76 -0.24 6.28 5.83
CA ASN A 76 -0.87 6.11 4.53
C ASN A 76 -2.35 6.44 4.63
N LEU A 77 -2.82 7.32 3.74
CA LEU A 77 -4.23 7.52 3.47
C LEU A 77 -4.55 6.77 2.20
N ARG A 78 -5.46 5.79 2.27
CA ARG A 78 -5.74 4.92 1.13
C ARG A 78 -7.21 4.62 0.92
N PHE A 79 -7.61 4.42 -0.33
CA PHE A 79 -8.94 3.92 -0.67
C PHE A 79 -8.85 2.74 -1.64
N TYR A 80 -9.93 1.98 -1.75
CA TYR A 80 -9.94 0.69 -2.41
C TYR A 80 -10.43 0.79 -3.84
N VAL A 81 -9.71 0.15 -4.76
CA VAL A 81 -10.02 0.13 -6.18
C VAL A 81 -9.97 -1.29 -6.73
N ARG A 82 -10.64 -1.49 -7.85
CA ARG A 82 -10.58 -2.74 -8.61
C ARG A 82 -10.44 -2.44 -10.10
N ARG A 83 -9.91 -3.42 -10.82
CA ARG A 83 -9.82 -3.43 -12.28
C ARG A 83 -10.12 -4.83 -12.79
N GLU A 84 -10.93 -4.93 -13.83
CA GLU A 84 -11.12 -6.18 -14.55
C GLU A 84 -10.08 -6.29 -15.67
N GLU A 85 -9.36 -7.40 -15.73
CA GLU A 85 -8.35 -7.67 -16.74
C GLU A 85 -8.40 -9.15 -17.14
N ALA A 86 -8.65 -9.43 -18.43
CA ALA A 86 -8.76 -10.80 -18.95
C ALA A 86 -9.77 -11.71 -18.19
N GLY A 87 -10.88 -11.15 -17.72
CA GLY A 87 -11.90 -11.85 -16.94
C GLY A 87 -11.54 -12.08 -15.47
N GLU A 88 -10.42 -11.52 -15.00
CA GLU A 88 -10.01 -11.55 -13.60
C GLU A 88 -10.23 -10.17 -12.94
N VAL A 89 -10.86 -10.16 -11.76
CA VAL A 89 -10.97 -8.94 -10.95
C VAL A 89 -9.74 -8.79 -10.07
N ARG A 90 -8.93 -7.78 -10.34
CA ARG A 90 -7.75 -7.40 -9.56
C ARG A 90 -8.11 -6.28 -8.61
N ARG A 91 -7.80 -6.45 -7.33
CA ARG A 91 -8.05 -5.44 -6.29
C ARG A 91 -6.76 -4.74 -5.91
N GLY A 92 -6.87 -3.46 -5.62
CA GLY A 92 -5.76 -2.60 -5.25
C GLY A 92 -6.18 -1.53 -4.24
N VAL A 93 -5.19 -0.75 -3.85
CA VAL A 93 -5.38 0.47 -3.05
C VAL A 93 -4.63 1.60 -3.73
N VAL A 94 -5.17 2.80 -3.58
CA VAL A 94 -4.53 4.06 -3.96
C VAL A 94 -4.02 4.73 -2.71
#